data_AF-A0A953X7E8-F1
#
_entry.id   AF-A0A953X7E8-F1
#
_cell.length_a   1.000
_cell.length_b   1.000
_cell.length_c   1.000
_cell.angle_alpha   90.00
_cell.angle_beta   90.00
_cell.angle_gamma   90.00
#
_symmetry.space_group_name_H-M   'P 1'
#
loop_
_entity.id
_entity.type
_entity.pdbx_description
1 polymer ?
#
loop_
_entity_poly.entity_id
_entity_poly.type
_entity_poly.pdbx_seq_one_letter_code
_entity_poly.pdbx_strand_id
1 'polypeptide(L)'
;LDDLSVANETLLAPKPVWRLSKMTPSRVDALLKGIVAFDMVPDRLEGITKLSQNKPAAARAGVIEELEKTGSGAALAAEMRRIEP
;
A
#
# COMPACT_ATOMS: atom_id res chain seq x y z
N LEU A 1 16.68 -7.74 -5.04
CA LEU A 1 15.49 -8.63 -5.17
C LEU A 1 15.17 -9.33 -3.86
N ASP A 2 16.14 -10.01 -3.22
CA ASP A 2 15.91 -10.67 -1.93
C ASP A 2 15.48 -9.71 -0.82
N ASP A 3 16.09 -8.53 -0.70
CA ASP A 3 15.68 -7.53 0.31
C ASP A 3 14.23 -7.07 0.12
N LEU A 4 13.83 -6.87 -1.14
CA LEU A 4 12.45 -6.49 -1.48
C LEU A 4 11.48 -7.63 -1.16
N SER A 5 11.88 -8.88 -1.43
CA SER A 5 11.11 -10.06 -1.04
C SER A 5 10.92 -10.10 0.47
N VAL A 6 11.98 -9.95 1.25
CA VAL A 6 11.93 -9.94 2.73
C VAL A 6 10.99 -8.83 3.24
N ALA A 7 11.12 -7.61 2.71
CA ALA A 7 10.31 -6.48 3.16
C ALA A 7 8.80 -6.71 2.98
N ASN A 8 8.38 -7.22 1.81
CA ASN A 8 6.97 -7.48 1.53
C ASN A 8 6.45 -8.75 2.23
N GLU A 9 7.24 -9.82 2.25
CA GLU A 9 6.85 -11.11 2.83
C GLU A 9 6.73 -11.07 4.36
N THR A 10 7.50 -10.20 5.03
CA THR A 10 7.40 -10.01 6.48
C THR A 10 6.02 -9.49 6.91
N LEU A 11 5.35 -8.70 6.05
CA LEU A 11 3.99 -8.20 6.30
C LEU A 11 2.93 -9.30 6.32
N LEU A 12 3.27 -10.51 5.84
CA LEU A 12 2.36 -11.66 5.74
C LEU A 12 2.54 -12.66 6.88
N ALA A 13 3.20 -12.29 7.98
CA ALA A 13 3.37 -13.14 9.15
C ALA A 13 2.01 -13.71 9.64
N PRO A 14 1.94 -15.00 10.07
CA PRO A 14 3.06 -15.90 10.36
C PRO A 14 3.59 -16.69 9.15
N LYS A 15 3.19 -16.34 7.91
CA LYS A 15 3.70 -17.01 6.71
C LYS A 15 5.24 -16.93 6.68
N PRO A 16 5.96 -18.05 6.46
CA PRO A 16 7.40 -18.02 6.30
C PRO A 16 7.83 -17.17 5.11
N VAL A 17 8.85 -16.33 5.32
CA VAL A 17 9.38 -15.45 4.28
C VAL A 17 9.84 -16.27 3.06
N TRP A 18 9.40 -15.84 1.88
CA TRP A 18 9.90 -16.36 0.62
C TRP A 18 11.18 -15.62 0.19
N ARG A 19 12.14 -16.35 -0.39
CA ARG A 19 13.44 -15.85 -0.85
C ARG A 19 13.80 -16.48 -2.19
N LEU A 20 14.59 -15.79 -3.02
CA LEU A 20 15.04 -16.31 -4.32
C LEU A 20 15.79 -17.64 -4.18
N SER A 21 16.50 -17.85 -3.06
CA SER A 21 17.25 -19.08 -2.79
C SER A 21 16.39 -20.36 -2.75
N LYS A 22 15.05 -20.23 -2.76
CA LYS A 22 14.13 -21.36 -2.95
C LYS A 22 14.06 -21.85 -4.40
N MET A 23 14.74 -21.18 -5.34
CA MET A 23 14.77 -21.51 -6.76
C MET A 23 16.20 -21.83 -7.22
N THR A 24 16.34 -22.62 -8.28
CA THR A 24 17.64 -22.82 -8.92
C THR A 24 18.07 -21.54 -9.64
N PRO A 25 19.38 -21.22 -9.72
CA PRO A 25 19.87 -20.06 -10.45
C PRO A 25 19.39 -20.01 -11.90
N SER A 26 19.41 -21.16 -12.60
CA SER A 26 18.94 -21.28 -13.98
C SER A 26 17.46 -20.93 -14.17
N ARG A 27 16.61 -21.22 -13.16
CA ARG A 27 15.20 -20.89 -13.20
C ARG A 27 14.99 -19.39 -12.96
N VAL A 28 15.77 -18.78 -12.07
CA VAL A 28 15.75 -17.32 -11.86
C VAL A 28 16.12 -16.61 -13.17
N ASP A 29 17.22 -16.99 -13.80
CA ASP A 29 17.68 -16.39 -15.07
C ASP A 29 16.63 -16.51 -16.17
N ALA A 30 15.97 -17.66 -16.28
CA ALA A 30 14.91 -17.88 -17.26
C ALA A 30 13.69 -16.97 -17.05
N LEU A 31 13.30 -16.72 -15.80
CA LEU A 31 12.18 -15.84 -15.48
C LEU A 31 12.53 -14.36 -15.69
N LEU A 32 13.75 -13.96 -15.33
CA LEU A 32 14.22 -12.58 -15.51
C LEU A 32 14.22 -12.18 -17.00
N LYS A 33 14.48 -13.11 -17.92
CA LYS A 33 14.39 -12.85 -19.38
C LYS A 33 12.97 -12.47 -19.85
N GLY A 34 11.93 -12.80 -19.08
CA GLY A 34 10.54 -12.42 -19.38
C GLY A 34 10.13 -11.08 -18.78
N ILE A 35 11.02 -10.38 -18.07
CA ILE A 35 10.73 -9.15 -17.34
C ILE A 35 11.48 -7.98 -18.00
N VAL A 36 10.78 -6.89 -18.28
CA VAL A 36 11.39 -5.61 -18.65
C VAL A 36 11.38 -4.71 -17.43
N ALA A 37 12.56 -4.43 -16.89
CA ALA A 37 12.73 -3.47 -15.81
C ALA A 37 12.92 -2.06 -16.37
N PHE A 38 12.44 -1.07 -15.64
CA PHE A 38 12.69 0.34 -15.92
C PHE A 38 12.82 1.09 -14.60
N ASP A 39 13.55 2.20 -14.65
CA ASP A 39 13.64 3.15 -13.54
C ASP A 39 12.83 4.39 -13.89
N MET A 40 12.03 4.86 -12.95
CA MET A 40 11.31 6.13 -13.05
C MET A 40 11.86 7.06 -11.98
N VAL A 41 12.51 8.14 -12.43
CA VAL A 41 12.92 9.24 -11.55
C VAL A 41 11.82 10.30 -11.60
N PRO A 42 11.01 10.47 -10.54
CA PRO A 42 9.95 11.48 -10.55
C PRO A 42 10.55 12.88 -10.47
N ASP A 43 10.25 13.75 -11.43
CA ASP A 43 10.62 15.17 -11.39
C ASP A 43 9.80 15.95 -10.35
N ARG A 44 8.56 15.51 -10.10
CA ARG A 44 7.65 16.10 -9.11
C ARG A 44 6.71 15.03 -8.56
N LEU A 45 6.41 15.13 -7.28
CA LEU A 45 5.36 14.37 -6.62
C LEU A 45 4.23 15.33 -6.20
N GLU A 46 3.01 15.05 -6.65
CA GLU A 46 1.82 15.83 -6.30
C GLU A 46 0.75 14.90 -5.71
N GLY A 47 0.36 15.17 -4.47
CA GLY A 47 -0.71 14.44 -3.78
C GLY A 47 -2.03 15.20 -3.85
N ILE A 48 -3.14 14.46 -4.00
CA ILE A 48 -4.50 15.00 -3.87
C ILE A 48 -5.19 14.28 -2.72
N THR A 49 -5.67 15.03 -1.74
CA THR A 49 -6.39 14.49 -0.57
C THR A 49 -7.85 14.94 -0.61
N LYS A 50 -8.75 14.02 -0.96
CA LYS A 50 -10.19 14.27 -1.02
C LYS A 50 -10.91 13.48 0.07
N LEU A 51 -11.22 14.16 1.16
CA LEU A 51 -11.73 13.59 2.41
C LEU A 51 -13.00 14.32 2.89
N SER A 52 -13.81 14.82 1.95
CA SER A 52 -15.05 15.58 2.23
C SER A 52 -14.84 16.83 3.08
N GLN A 53 -13.67 17.46 2.99
CA GLN A 53 -13.31 18.64 3.80
C GLN A 53 -14.25 19.83 3.57
N ASN A 54 -14.91 19.88 2.41
CA ASN A 54 -15.89 20.91 2.05
C ASN A 54 -17.28 20.69 2.68
N LYS A 55 -17.49 19.61 3.45
CA LYS A 55 -18.79 19.31 4.09
C LYS A 55 -18.81 19.77 5.54
N PRO A 56 -20.00 20.06 6.12
CA PRO A 56 -20.13 20.39 7.54
C PRO A 56 -19.57 19.30 8.44
N ALA A 57 -19.07 19.68 9.62
CA ALA A 57 -18.44 18.76 10.57
C ALA A 57 -19.33 17.56 10.93
N ALA A 58 -20.62 17.79 11.18
CA ALA A 58 -21.57 16.72 11.48
C ALA A 58 -21.72 15.69 10.34
N ALA A 59 -21.69 16.14 9.08
CA ALA A 59 -21.75 15.24 7.93
C ALA A 59 -20.49 14.40 7.79
N ARG A 60 -19.31 14.98 8.10
CA ARG A 60 -18.05 14.22 8.11
C ARG A 60 -18.02 13.23 9.26
N ALA A 61 -18.43 13.62 10.46
CA ALA A 61 -18.50 12.73 11.62
C ALA A 61 -19.36 11.49 11.33
N GLY A 62 -20.55 11.67 10.75
CA GLY A 62 -21.39 10.53 10.35
C GLY A 62 -20.75 9.64 9.29
N VAL A 63 -20.03 10.20 8.32
CA VAL A 63 -19.28 9.42 7.32
C VAL A 63 -18.13 8.64 7.97
N ILE A 64 -17.39 9.26 8.89
CA ILE A 64 -16.30 8.61 9.62
C ILE A 64 -16.85 7.40 10.39
N GLU A 65 -17.93 7.57 11.15
CA GLU A 65 -18.57 6.50 11.92
C GLU A 65 -19.04 5.32 11.04
N GLU A 66 -19.63 5.61 9.87
CA GLU A 66 -20.06 4.55 8.96
C GLU A 66 -18.88 3.85 8.27
N LEU A 67 -17.84 4.60 7.89
CA LEU A 67 -16.64 4.02 7.27
C LEU A 67 -15.92 3.05 8.22
N GLU A 68 -15.88 3.34 9.51
CA GLU A 68 -15.27 2.45 10.52
C GLU A 68 -15.96 1.09 10.64
N LYS A 69 -17.26 1.03 10.37
CA LYS A 69 -18.03 -0.21 10.40
C LYS A 69 -17.74 -1.11 9.19
N THR A 70 -17.05 -0.58 8.17
CA THR A 70 -16.70 -1.33 6.96
C THR A 70 -15.27 -1.86 7.03
N GLY A 71 -15.04 -3.07 6.52
CA GLY A 71 -13.71 -3.70 6.51
C GLY A 71 -12.67 -2.95 5.66
N SER A 72 -13.09 -2.14 4.68
CA SER A 72 -12.21 -1.36 3.81
C SER A 72 -12.12 0.13 4.18
N GLY A 73 -13.04 0.65 5.00
CA GLY A 73 -13.16 2.08 5.27
C GLY A 73 -12.33 2.58 6.46
N ALA A 74 -11.83 1.68 7.32
CA ALA A 74 -11.12 2.06 8.55
C ALA A 74 -9.91 2.99 8.30
N ALA A 75 -9.11 2.72 7.28
CA ALA A 75 -7.96 3.57 6.93
C ALA A 75 -8.41 4.97 6.44
N LEU A 76 -9.50 5.04 5.69
CA LEU A 76 -10.05 6.30 5.20
C LEU A 76 -10.64 7.13 6.36
N ALA A 77 -11.36 6.49 7.28
CA ALA A 77 -11.87 7.12 8.50
C ALA A 77 -10.74 7.69 9.38
N ALA A 78 -9.63 6.97 9.52
CA ALA A 78 -8.45 7.44 10.24
C ALA A 78 -7.85 8.71 9.60
N GLU A 79 -7.69 8.72 8.27
CA GLU A 79 -7.19 9.90 7.56
C GLU A 79 -8.14 11.09 7.66
N MET A 80 -9.46 10.86 7.58
CA MET A 80 -10.46 11.90 7.77
C MET A 80 -10.36 12.58 9.14
N ARG A 81 -10.06 11.82 10.21
CA ARG A 81 -9.81 12.39 11.55
C ARG A 81 -8.49 13.14 11.64
N ARG A 82 -7.44 12.62 10.99
CA ARG A 82 -6.09 13.22 11.03
C ARG A 82 -6.04 14.63 10.45
N ILE A 83 -6.88 14.91 9.47
CA ILE A 83 -6.92 16.20 8.77
C ILE A 83 -7.96 17.19 9.33
N GLU A 84 -8.67 16.83 10.42
CA GLU A 84 -9.52 17.80 11.10
C GLU A 84 -8.62 18.87 11.77
N PRO A 85 -8.98 20.16 11.68
CA PRO A 85 -8.24 21.23 12.37
C PRO A 85 -8.32 21.12 13.89
#